data_AF-A0A2N8TBA5-F1
#
_entry.id   AF-A0A2N8TBA5-F1
#
_cell.length_a   1.000
_cell.length_b   1.000
_cell.length_c   1.000
_cell.angle_alpha   90.00
_cell.angle_beta   90.00
_cell.angle_gamma   90.00
#
_symmetry.space_group_name_H-M   'P 1'
#
loop_
_entity.id
_entity.type
_entity.pdbx_description
1 polymer ?
#
loop_
_entity_poly.entity_id
_entity_poly.type
_entity_poly.pdbx_seq_one_letter_code
_entity_poly.pdbx_strand_id
1 'polypeptide(L)'
;MDRVRQEAVTWRNRALLLFDRVAMPVAVCDVYGAVLLANPAMAAECGTTPGRLRGRDVLDLFSPREATQVERIAQALRLRHRSRYQVAVRWQTPGEVERYGELTADPVSDTVEDTPALLVMLRVDAERAPSPA
;
A
#
# COMPACT_ATOMS: atom_id res chain seq x y z
N MET A 1 13.87 -5.61 32.10
CA MET A 1 13.72 -4.79 30.87
C MET A 1 14.14 -5.54 29.61
N ASP A 2 15.16 -6.40 29.64
CA ASP A 2 15.63 -7.11 28.43
C ASP A 2 14.64 -8.08 27.79
N ARG A 3 13.84 -8.79 28.60
CA ARG A 3 12.88 -9.79 28.10
C ARG A 3 11.74 -9.18 27.27
N VAL A 4 11.16 -8.06 27.72
CA VAL A 4 10.10 -7.34 26.98
C VAL A 4 10.64 -6.81 25.65
N ARG A 5 11.87 -6.30 25.64
CA ARG A 5 12.53 -5.84 24.41
C ARG A 5 12.81 -7.00 23.45
N GLN A 6 13.28 -8.13 23.95
CA GLN A 6 13.52 -9.34 23.14
C GLN A 6 12.21 -9.90 22.55
N GLU A 7 11.14 -9.94 23.34
CA GLU A 7 9.82 -10.37 22.87
C GLU A 7 9.28 -9.42 21.78
N ALA A 8 9.41 -8.09 21.96
CA ALA A 8 9.03 -7.10 20.95
C ALA A 8 9.83 -7.26 19.64
N VAL A 9 11.15 -7.46 19.72
CA VAL A 9 12.00 -7.74 18.54
C VAL A 9 11.58 -9.03 17.85
N THR A 10 11.27 -10.08 18.61
CA THR A 10 10.83 -11.37 18.07
C THR A 10 9.51 -11.23 17.32
N TRP A 11 8.53 -10.53 17.89
CA TRP A 11 7.25 -10.29 17.25
C TRP A 11 7.36 -9.40 16.01
N ARG A 12 8.18 -8.35 16.06
CA ARG A 12 8.50 -7.53 14.89
C ARG A 12 9.08 -8.39 13.76
N ASN A 13 10.08 -9.22 14.05
CA ASN A 13 10.71 -10.06 13.04
C ASN A 13 9.72 -11.08 12.46
N ARG A 14 8.88 -11.69 13.29
CA ARG A 14 7.81 -12.60 12.84
C ARG A 14 6.79 -11.90 11.95
N ALA A 15 6.33 -10.71 12.34
CA ALA A 15 5.39 -9.93 11.56
C ALA A 15 5.97 -9.58 10.18
N LEU A 16 7.23 -9.15 10.13
CA LEU A 16 7.93 -8.88 8.86
C LEU A 16 8.07 -10.15 8.00
N LEU A 17 8.44 -11.29 8.60
CA LEU A 17 8.53 -12.55 7.88
C LEU A 17 7.18 -12.98 7.28
N LEU A 18 6.08 -12.78 8.00
CA LEU A 18 4.74 -13.09 7.49
C LEU A 18 4.33 -12.11 6.39
N PHE A 19 4.56 -10.82 6.60
CA PHE A 19 4.28 -9.75 5.63
C PHE A 19 4.98 -10.00 4.29
N ASP A 20 6.25 -10.42 4.32
CA ASP A 20 7.03 -10.73 3.12
C ASP A 20 6.52 -11.94 2.34
N ARG A 21 5.71 -12.81 2.98
CA ARG A 21 5.15 -14.03 2.36
C ARG A 21 3.74 -13.82 1.79
N VAL A 22 3.12 -12.67 2.04
CA VAL A 22 1.83 -12.34 1.46
C VAL A 22 1.98 -12.17 -0.05
N ALA A 23 1.25 -12.97 -0.83
CA ALA A 23 1.30 -12.93 -2.30
C ALA A 23 0.60 -11.69 -2.89
N MET A 24 -0.33 -11.10 -2.15
CA MET A 24 -0.96 -9.85 -2.52
C MET A 24 0.06 -8.70 -2.42
N PRO A 25 0.11 -7.75 -3.37
CA PRO A 25 0.95 -6.57 -3.25
C PRO A 25 0.43 -5.67 -2.13
N VAL A 26 1.24 -5.50 -1.07
CA VAL A 26 0.89 -4.73 0.13
C VAL A 26 2.01 -3.76 0.51
N ALA A 27 1.62 -2.54 0.88
CA ALA A 27 2.49 -1.54 1.50
C ALA A 27 1.86 -1.00 2.79
N VAL A 28 2.70 -0.54 3.70
CA VAL A 28 2.29 0.31 4.82
C VAL A 28 2.81 1.71 4.52
N CYS A 29 1.92 2.68 4.45
CA CYS A 29 2.25 4.08 4.26
C CYS A 29 1.96 4.88 5.53
N ASP A 30 2.55 6.06 5.65
CA ASP A 30 2.03 7.05 6.59
C ASP A 30 0.70 7.64 6.08
N VAL A 31 0.09 8.51 6.89
CA VAL A 31 -1.18 9.19 6.55
C VAL A 31 -1.09 10.09 5.32
N TYR A 32 0.11 10.48 4.89
CA TYR A 32 0.35 11.32 3.72
C TYR A 32 0.62 10.50 2.46
N GLY A 33 0.74 9.16 2.58
CA GLY A 33 0.95 8.26 1.45
C GLY A 33 2.42 7.87 1.24
N ALA A 34 3.36 8.33 2.07
CA ALA A 34 4.75 7.93 1.96
C ALA A 34 4.94 6.49 2.44
N VAL A 35 5.57 5.65 1.62
CA VAL A 35 5.76 4.23 1.91
C VAL A 35 6.74 4.05 3.07
N LEU A 36 6.28 3.43 4.16
CA LEU A 36 7.10 3.03 5.31
C LEU A 36 7.69 1.63 5.11
N LEU A 37 6.87 0.69 4.63
CA LEU A 37 7.21 -0.69 4.34
C LEU A 37 6.46 -1.15 3.08
N ALA A 38 7.06 -2.03 2.30
CA ALA A 38 6.41 -2.68 1.16
C ALA A 38 6.83 -4.14 1.14
N ASN A 39 5.91 -5.05 0.83
CA ASN A 39 6.25 -6.45 0.71
C ASN A 39 6.88 -6.74 -0.68
N PRO A 40 7.49 -7.91 -0.88
CA PRO A 40 8.08 -8.29 -2.17
C PRO A 40 7.08 -8.27 -3.33
N ALA A 41 5.81 -8.62 -3.10
CA ALA A 41 4.78 -8.58 -4.14
C ALA A 41 4.51 -7.15 -4.65
N MET A 42 4.45 -6.16 -3.75
CA MET A 42 4.35 -4.74 -4.11
C MET A 42 5.58 -4.27 -4.89
N ALA A 43 6.76 -4.64 -4.42
CA ALA A 43 8.00 -4.29 -5.11
C ALA A 43 8.08 -4.88 -6.52
N ALA A 44 7.56 -6.10 -6.72
CA ALA A 44 7.49 -6.74 -8.02
C ALA A 44 6.60 -5.99 -9.02
N GLU A 45 5.44 -5.46 -8.58
CA GLU A 45 4.56 -4.66 -9.45
C GLU A 45 5.20 -3.34 -9.91
N CYS A 46 6.08 -2.76 -9.08
CA CYS A 46 6.91 -1.61 -9.44
C CYS A 46 8.25 -2.02 -10.08
N GLY A 47 8.49 -3.33 -10.27
CA GLY A 47 9.75 -4.00 -10.58
C GLY A 47 11.00 -3.37 -10.01
N THR A 48 10.98 -3.26 -8.68
CA THR A 48 12.10 -2.80 -7.87
C THR A 48 12.22 -3.71 -6.64
N THR A 49 13.04 -3.31 -5.69
CA THR A 49 13.18 -3.99 -4.39
C THR A 49 12.42 -3.24 -3.31
N PRO A 50 11.88 -3.90 -2.27
CA PRO A 50 11.13 -3.26 -1.17
C PRO A 50 11.82 -2.02 -0.58
N GLY A 51 13.12 -2.09 -0.33
CA GLY A 51 13.89 -0.98 0.24
C GLY A 51 13.93 0.28 -0.63
N ARG A 52 13.77 0.15 -1.96
CA ARG A 52 13.72 1.28 -2.90
C ARG A 52 12.34 1.95 -2.98
N LEU A 53 11.29 1.32 -2.44
CA LEU A 53 9.98 1.93 -2.35
C LEU A 53 9.85 2.84 -1.11
N ARG A 54 10.63 2.59 -0.07
CA ARG A 54 10.57 3.35 1.19
C ARG A 54 10.78 4.85 0.94
N GLY A 55 9.86 5.66 1.47
CA GLY A 55 9.85 7.12 1.36
C GLY A 55 9.26 7.65 0.06
N ARG A 56 8.94 6.80 -0.92
CA ARG A 56 8.23 7.23 -2.14
C ARG A 56 6.75 7.43 -1.84
N ASP A 57 6.13 8.37 -2.54
CA ASP A 57 4.68 8.55 -2.51
C ASP A 57 4.01 7.39 -3.27
N VAL A 58 3.03 6.76 -2.65
CA VAL A 58 2.28 5.65 -3.25
C VAL A 58 1.51 6.08 -4.50
N LEU A 59 1.07 7.34 -4.60
CA LEU A 59 0.34 7.86 -5.75
C LEU A 59 1.27 8.23 -6.91
N ASP A 60 2.56 8.44 -6.65
CA ASP A 60 3.58 8.52 -7.71
C ASP A 60 3.86 7.14 -8.32
N LEU A 61 3.73 6.07 -7.53
CA LEU A 61 3.85 4.70 -8.01
C LEU A 61 2.61 4.24 -8.77
N PHE A 62 1.43 4.65 -8.29
CA PHE A 62 0.12 4.23 -8.77
C PHE A 62 -0.77 5.45 -8.99
N SER A 63 -0.75 5.96 -10.22
CA SER A 63 -1.47 7.18 -10.55
C SER A 63 -2.99 6.95 -10.49
N PRO A 64 -3.74 7.75 -9.71
CA PRO A 64 -5.20 7.67 -9.67
C PRO A 64 -5.80 8.03 -11.03
N ARG A 65 -6.88 7.34 -11.40
CA ARG A 65 -7.65 7.68 -12.61
C ARG A 65 -8.55 8.90 -12.41
N GLU A 66 -8.94 9.17 -11.16
CA GLU A 66 -9.79 10.30 -10.77
C GLU A 66 -9.16 11.08 -9.61
N ALA A 67 -8.52 12.22 -9.92
CA ALA A 67 -7.80 13.03 -8.92
C ALA A 67 -8.71 13.56 -7.80
N THR A 68 -9.95 13.93 -8.12
CA THR A 68 -10.94 14.44 -7.15
C THR A 68 -11.35 13.41 -6.11
N GLN A 69 -11.21 12.11 -6.41
CA GLN A 69 -11.45 11.05 -5.44
C GLN A 69 -10.38 11.03 -4.35
N VAL A 70 -9.11 11.23 -4.74
CA VAL A 70 -7.97 11.22 -3.82
C VAL A 70 -8.06 12.35 -2.80
N GLU A 71 -8.39 13.56 -3.25
CA GLU A 71 -8.51 14.72 -2.36
C GLU A 71 -9.57 14.49 -1.26
N ARG A 72 -10.73 13.91 -1.64
CA ARG A 72 -11.78 13.57 -0.68
C ARG A 72 -11.33 12.52 0.33
N ILE A 73 -10.60 11.49 -0.12
CA ILE A 73 -10.06 10.45 0.76
C ILE A 73 -9.02 11.05 1.72
N ALA A 74 -8.08 11.83 1.21
CA ALA A 74 -7.07 12.51 2.01
C ALA A 74 -7.72 13.41 3.08
N GLN A 75 -8.79 14.13 2.72
CA GLN A 75 -9.56 14.91 3.67
C GLN A 75 -10.24 14.04 4.75
N ALA A 76 -10.88 12.93 4.36
CA ALA A 76 -11.53 12.03 5.30
C ALA A 76 -10.53 11.37 6.28
N LEU A 77 -9.33 11.00 5.79
CA LEU A 77 -8.24 10.49 6.61
C LEU A 77 -7.74 11.53 7.63
N ARG A 78 -7.64 12.81 7.23
CA ARG A 78 -7.31 13.91 8.15
C ARG A 78 -8.37 14.12 9.23
N LEU A 79 -9.65 13.89 8.89
CA LEU A 79 -10.77 13.88 9.82
C LEU A 79 -10.85 12.58 10.65
N ARG A 80 -9.80 11.74 10.60
CA ARG A 80 -9.64 10.48 11.34
C ARG A 80 -10.71 9.43 11.05
N HIS A 81 -11.39 9.51 9.90
CA HIS A 81 -12.25 8.41 9.47
C HIS A 81 -11.41 7.14 9.32
N ARG A 82 -11.95 6.03 9.84
CA ARG A 82 -11.34 4.69 9.80
C ARG A 82 -11.99 3.80 8.75
N SER A 83 -12.67 4.40 7.78
CA SER A 83 -13.26 3.67 6.66
C SER A 83 -12.17 3.21 5.70
N ARG A 84 -12.39 2.05 5.09
CA ARG A 84 -11.57 1.58 3.98
C ARG A 84 -11.95 2.34 2.71
N TYR A 85 -10.95 2.85 1.99
CA TYR A 85 -11.13 3.60 0.75
C TYR A 85 -10.54 2.83 -0.42
N GLN A 86 -11.16 2.97 -1.60
CA GLN A 86 -10.70 2.31 -2.82
C GLN A 86 -10.57 3.36 -3.94
N VAL A 87 -9.48 3.27 -4.70
CA VAL A 87 -9.15 4.20 -5.79
C VAL A 87 -8.71 3.38 -7.00
N ALA A 88 -9.34 3.62 -8.14
CA ALA A 88 -8.88 3.04 -9.39
C ALA A 88 -7.57 3.71 -9.82
N VAL A 89 -6.56 2.92 -10.14
CA VAL A 89 -5.21 3.39 -10.47
C VAL A 89 -4.71 2.80 -11.78
N ARG A 90 -3.67 3.44 -12.32
CA ARG A 90 -2.83 2.93 -13.40
C ARG A 90 -1.36 3.11 -13.04
N TRP A 91 -0.51 2.23 -13.55
CA TRP A 91 0.95 2.34 -13.37
C TRP A 91 1.69 1.72 -14.55
N GLN A 92 2.98 2.02 -14.64
CA GLN A 92 3.87 1.44 -15.63
C GLN A 92 4.71 0.35 -14.97
N THR A 93 4.78 -0.81 -15.61
CA THR A 93 5.73 -1.86 -15.21
C THR A 93 7.12 -1.58 -15.80
N PRO A 94 8.19 -2.25 -15.34
CA PRO A 94 9.53 -2.07 -15.89
C PRO A 94 9.66 -2.40 -17.38
N GLY A 95 8.70 -3.13 -17.96
CA GLY A 95 8.63 -3.41 -19.39
C GLY A 95 7.82 -2.38 -20.19
N GLU A 96 7.51 -1.22 -19.60
CA GLU A 96 6.67 -0.15 -20.18
C GLU A 96 5.24 -0.62 -20.54
N VAL A 97 4.79 -1.71 -19.92
CA VAL A 97 3.40 -2.15 -20.04
C VAL A 97 2.57 -1.37 -19.01
N GLU A 98 1.61 -0.60 -19.51
CA GLU A 98 0.61 0.05 -18.66
C GLU A 98 -0.30 -1.00 -18.04
N ARG A 99 -0.43 -0.93 -16.71
CA ARG A 99 -1.33 -1.77 -15.93
C ARG A 99 -2.40 -0.94 -15.24
N TYR A 100 -3.49 -1.62 -14.91
CA TYR A 100 -4.66 -1.06 -14.28
C TYR A 100 -5.04 -1.91 -13.07
N GLY A 101 -5.70 -1.27 -12.10
CA GLY A 101 -6.13 -1.95 -10.90
C GLY A 101 -6.78 -1.01 -9.91
N GLU A 102 -6.90 -1.50 -8.68
CA GLU A 102 -7.53 -0.80 -7.57
C GLU A 102 -6.58 -0.79 -6.37
N LEU A 103 -6.27 0.41 -5.89
CA LEU A 103 -5.63 0.60 -4.60
C LEU A 103 -6.69 0.68 -3.52
N THR A 104 -6.54 -0.14 -2.49
CA THR A 104 -7.32 -0.06 -1.26
C THR A 104 -6.45 0.53 -0.16
N ALA A 105 -6.89 1.59 0.49
CA ALA A 105 -6.25 2.19 1.65
C ALA A 105 -7.10 1.95 2.90
N ASP A 106 -6.54 1.24 3.87
CA ASP A 106 -7.20 0.91 5.14
C ASP A 106 -6.42 1.55 6.31
N PRO A 107 -7.02 2.50 7.06
CA PRO A 107 -6.35 3.13 8.20
C PRO A 107 -6.13 2.14 9.35
N VAL A 108 -4.88 1.94 9.74
CA VAL A 108 -4.47 1.07 10.85
C VAL A 108 -3.73 1.87 11.92
N SER A 109 -4.13 1.67 13.18
CA SER A 109 -3.54 2.36 14.33
C SER A 109 -3.58 1.46 15.57
N ASP A 110 -2.53 1.49 16.38
CA ASP A 110 -2.46 0.72 17.64
C ASP A 110 -3.49 1.25 18.66
N THR A 111 -3.74 2.57 18.65
CA THR A 111 -4.80 3.21 19.43
C THR A 111 -5.64 4.16 18.58
N VAL A 112 -6.82 4.54 19.07
CA VAL A 112 -7.73 5.46 18.37
C VAL A 112 -7.15 6.88 18.27
N GLU A 113 -6.27 7.25 19.20
CA GLU A 113 -5.67 8.58 19.31
C GLU A 113 -4.45 8.76 18.39
N ASP A 114 -3.83 7.67 17.95
CA ASP A 114 -2.68 7.71 17.06
C ASP A 114 -3.04 8.20 15.66
N THR A 115 -2.09 8.89 15.02
CA THR A 115 -2.13 9.13 13.58
C THR A 115 -2.02 7.77 12.90
N PRO A 116 -3.06 7.31 12.16
CA PRO A 116 -3.05 5.99 11.59
C PRO A 116 -1.99 5.90 10.49
N ALA A 117 -1.32 4.75 10.41
CA ALA A 117 -0.69 4.33 9.18
C ALA A 117 -1.77 3.85 8.20
N LEU A 118 -1.45 3.73 6.93
CA LEU A 118 -2.34 3.19 5.91
C LEU A 118 -1.83 1.84 5.47
N LEU A 119 -2.64 0.79 5.63
CA LEU A 119 -2.42 -0.48 4.96
C LEU A 119 -2.94 -0.35 3.53
N VAL A 120 -2.02 -0.30 2.58
CA VAL A 120 -2.32 -0.15 1.15
C VAL A 120 -2.19 -1.50 0.46
N MET A 121 -3.23 -1.92 -0.23
CA MET A 121 -3.28 -3.17 -0.99
C MET A 121 -3.60 -2.87 -2.45
N LEU A 122 -2.88 -3.51 -3.37
CA LEU A 122 -3.14 -3.38 -4.81
C LEU A 122 -3.82 -4.65 -5.32
N ARG A 123 -4.98 -4.47 -5.95
CA ARG A 123 -5.62 -5.49 -6.78
C ARG A 123 -5.36 -5.14 -8.24
N VAL A 124 -4.56 -5.97 -8.92
CA VAL A 124 -4.29 -5.83 -10.35
C VAL A 124 -5.49 -6.35 -11.14
N ASP A 125 -5.97 -5.58 -12.09
CA ASP A 125 -7.02 -6.05 -12.99
C ASP A 125 -6.41 -7.09 -13.94
N ALA A 126 -7.13 -8.20 -14.16
CA ALA A 126 -6.71 -9.18 -15.15
C ALA A 126 -6.70 -8.51 -16.55
N GLU A 127 -5.69 -8.82 -17.38
CA GLU A 127 -5.69 -8.42 -18.78
C GLU A 127 -7.03 -8.84 -19.40
N ARG A 128 -7.85 -7.86 -19.74
CA ARG A 128 -9.11 -8.12 -20.42
C ARG A 128 -8.74 -8.63 -21.80
N ALA A 129 -8.85 -9.94 -22.02
CA ALA A 129 -8.79 -10.51 -23.36
C ALA A 129 -9.71 -9.66 -24.27
N PRO A 130 -9.26 -9.27 -25.48
CA PRO A 130 -10.10 -8.48 -26.36
C PRO A 130 -11.43 -9.22 -26.54
N SER A 131 -12.54 -8.54 -26.25
CA SER A 131 -13.87 -9.10 -26.45
C SER A 131 -13.99 -9.49 -27.92
N PRO A 132 -14.33 -10.74 -28.25
CA PRO A 132 -14.66 -11.07 -29.63
C PRO A 132 -15.86 -10.23 -30.06
N ALA A 133 -15.77 -9.68 -31.27
CA ALA A 133 -16.80 -8.87 -31.93
C ALA A 133 -18.01 -9.72 -32.34
#